data_AF-A0ABD0R9W3-F1
#
_entry.id   AF-A0ABD0R9W3-F1
#
_cell.length_a   1.000
_cell.length_b   1.000
_cell.length_c   1.000
_cell.angle_alpha   90.00
_cell.angle_beta   90.00
_cell.angle_gamma   90.00
#
_symmetry.space_group_name_H-M   'P 1'
#
loop_
_entity.id
_entity.type
_entity.pdbx_description
1 polymer ?
#
loop_
_entity_poly.entity_id
_entity_poly.type
_entity_poly.pdbx_seq_one_letter_code
_entity_poly.pdbx_strand_id
1 'polypeptide(L)'
;MDRVRLKEMGVTHILNAAAVKQSLKVLLGNQSKEDLLEKVNNGAKYYKGMNITYYGVPVMDDHLFDISKYFFPAAKFIHKALSKPE
;
A
#
# COMPACT_ATOMS: atom_id res chain seq x y z
N MET A 1 2.28 6.08 8.74
CA MET A 1 2.24 5.46 10.09
C MET A 1 3.62 4.94 10.41
N ASP A 2 4.08 5.14 11.64
CA ASP A 2 5.41 4.70 12.09
C ASP A 2 5.49 3.17 12.26
N ARG A 3 6.63 2.57 11.89
CA ARG A 3 6.82 1.10 11.91
C ARG A 3 6.85 0.52 13.33
N VAL A 4 7.39 1.25 14.30
CA VAL A 4 7.43 0.83 15.70
C VAL A 4 6.02 0.75 16.24
N ARG A 5 5.23 1.82 16.00
CA ARG A 5 3.84 1.86 16.44
C ARG A 5 2.97 0.78 15.82
N LEU A 6 3.16 0.48 14.53
CA LEU A 6 2.44 -0.62 13.87
C LEU A 6 2.76 -1.99 14.51
N LYS A 7 4.02 -2.20 14.89
CA LYS A 7 4.44 -3.42 15.60
C LYS A 7 3.85 -3.49 17.00
N GLU A 8 3.86 -2.39 17.76
CA GLU A 8 3.26 -2.29 19.10
C GLU A 8 1.75 -2.57 19.06
N MET A 9 1.08 -2.14 18.01
CA MET A 9 -0.35 -2.40 17.78
C MET A 9 -0.65 -3.84 17.30
N GLY A 10 0.37 -4.67 17.05
CA GLY A 10 0.19 -6.01 16.50
C GLY A 10 -0.38 -6.03 15.08
N VAL A 11 -0.17 -4.97 14.30
CA VAL A 11 -0.70 -4.89 12.93
C VAL A 11 0.07 -5.85 12.01
N THR A 12 -0.65 -6.80 11.43
CA THR A 12 -0.11 -7.83 10.52
C THR A 12 -0.51 -7.63 9.06
N HIS A 13 -1.53 -6.80 8.79
CA HIS A 13 -2.07 -6.60 7.44
C HIS A 13 -2.35 -5.11 7.19
N ILE A 14 -1.92 -4.60 6.04
CA ILE A 14 -2.14 -3.21 5.63
C ILE A 14 -2.75 -3.18 4.22
N LEU A 15 -3.95 -2.61 4.11
CA LEU A 15 -4.55 -2.21 2.85
C LEU A 15 -4.36 -0.69 2.69
N ASN A 16 -3.54 -0.27 1.73
CA ASN A 16 -3.37 1.15 1.39
C ASN A 16 -4.22 1.51 0.18
N ALA A 17 -5.25 2.33 0.40
CA ALA A 17 -6.14 2.80 -0.65
C ALA A 17 -5.56 3.95 -1.49
N ALA A 18 -4.36 4.44 -1.20
CA ALA A 18 -3.71 5.55 -1.92
C ALA A 18 -2.30 5.16 -2.41
N ALA A 19 -2.15 3.97 -3.00
CA ALA A 19 -0.84 3.51 -3.47
C ALA A 19 -0.41 4.23 -4.76
N VAL A 20 0.88 4.61 -4.86
CA VAL A 20 1.38 5.28 -6.08
C VAL A 20 1.42 4.32 -7.27
N LYS A 21 0.81 4.72 -8.40
CA LYS A 21 0.78 3.94 -9.64
C LYS A 21 2.16 3.96 -10.32
N GLN A 22 2.64 2.80 -10.78
CA GLN A 22 3.95 2.68 -11.44
C GLN A 22 4.09 3.56 -12.70
N SER A 23 3.00 3.84 -13.43
CA SER A 23 3.02 4.73 -14.58
C SER A 23 3.23 6.21 -14.22
N LEU A 24 2.77 6.65 -13.03
CA LEU A 24 3.07 7.99 -12.50
C LEU A 24 4.55 8.12 -12.14
N LYS A 25 5.22 7.02 -11.78
CA LYS A 25 6.66 6.97 -11.53
C LYS A 25 7.51 7.28 -12.77
N VAL A 26 6.98 7.01 -13.97
CA VAL A 26 7.64 7.32 -15.25
C VAL A 26 7.43 8.80 -15.61
N LEU A 27 6.27 9.38 -15.27
CA LEU A 27 5.92 10.76 -15.61
C LEU A 27 6.60 11.80 -14.70
N LEU A 28 6.91 11.45 -13.45
CA LEU A 28 7.57 12.31 -12.45
C LEU A 28 9.09 12.45 -12.69
N GLY A 29 9.53 12.51 -13.94
CA GLY A 29 10.94 12.65 -14.30
C GLY A 29 11.64 13.79 -13.53
N ASN A 30 12.83 13.49 -13.02
CA ASN A 30 13.81 14.43 -12.44
C ASN A 30 13.65 14.87 -10.97
N GLN A 31 13.50 13.92 -10.05
CA GLN A 31 14.05 14.07 -8.69
C GLN A 31 14.98 12.86 -8.44
N SER A 32 16.03 13.01 -7.61
CA SER A 32 17.05 11.98 -7.45
C SER A 32 16.39 10.61 -7.22
N LYS A 33 16.88 9.61 -7.95
CA LYS A 33 16.26 8.28 -8.01
C LYS A 33 16.16 7.69 -6.60
N GLU A 34 17.10 8.06 -5.74
CA GLU A 34 17.23 7.69 -4.33
C GLU A 34 16.20 8.40 -3.42
N ASP A 35 16.01 9.73 -3.53
CA ASP A 35 15.07 10.48 -2.67
C ASP A 35 13.60 10.13 -2.93
N LEU A 36 13.26 9.86 -4.21
CA LEU A 36 11.95 9.33 -4.57
C LEU A 36 11.81 7.85 -4.24
N LEU A 37 12.88 7.06 -4.23
CA LEU A 37 12.78 5.66 -3.78
C LEU A 37 12.56 5.55 -2.27
N GLU A 38 13.11 6.47 -1.48
CA GLU A 38 12.86 6.56 -0.03
C GLU A 38 11.49 7.18 0.31
N LYS A 39 11.06 8.24 -0.38
CA LYS A 39 9.74 8.87 -0.16
C LYS A 39 8.59 8.12 -0.85
N VAL A 40 8.82 7.50 -1.99
CA VAL A 40 7.87 6.70 -2.79
C VAL A 40 8.31 5.24 -2.79
N ASN A 41 8.57 4.75 -1.58
CA ASN A 41 8.70 3.34 -1.31
C ASN A 41 7.46 2.64 -1.88
N ASN A 42 7.65 1.66 -2.77
CA ASN A 42 6.65 0.61 -3.02
C ASN A 42 6.11 0.24 -1.63
N GLY A 43 4.83 0.46 -1.31
CA GLY A 43 4.40 0.39 0.10
C GLY A 43 4.81 -0.92 0.80
N ALA A 44 4.89 -2.02 0.06
CA ALA A 44 5.46 -3.29 0.52
C ALA A 44 6.94 -3.23 0.96
N LYS A 45 7.80 -2.46 0.28
CA LYS A 45 9.22 -2.26 0.63
C LYS A 45 9.39 -1.53 1.97
N TYR A 46 8.52 -0.56 2.26
CA TYR A 46 8.57 0.17 3.53
C TYR A 46 8.39 -0.77 4.73
N TYR A 47 7.54 -1.79 4.58
CA TYR A 47 7.29 -2.83 5.59
C TYR A 47 8.21 -4.05 5.48
N LYS A 48 9.24 -4.01 4.61
CA LYS A 48 10.18 -5.14 4.44
C LYS A 48 10.85 -5.50 5.77
N GLY A 49 10.87 -6.80 6.08
CA GLY A 49 11.42 -7.32 7.33
C GLY A 49 10.47 -7.23 8.53
N MET A 50 9.24 -6.78 8.34
CA MET A 50 8.15 -6.92 9.32
C MET A 50 7.24 -8.08 8.93
N ASN A 51 6.52 -8.64 9.90
CA ASN A 51 5.43 -9.59 9.64
C ASN A 51 4.17 -8.86 9.15
N ILE A 52 4.28 -8.10 8.06
CA ILE A 52 3.19 -7.32 7.48
C ILE A 52 2.92 -7.79 6.05
N THR A 53 1.69 -8.22 5.81
CA THR A 53 1.16 -8.43 4.46
C THR A 53 0.58 -7.12 3.94
N TYR A 54 1.08 -6.64 2.81
CA TYR A 54 0.68 -5.36 2.22
C TYR A 54 -0.13 -5.53 0.93
N TYR A 55 -1.25 -4.81 0.81
CA TYR A 55 -2.03 -4.69 -0.42
C TYR A 55 -2.24 -3.21 -0.76
N GLY A 56 -1.76 -2.79 -1.93
CA GLY A 56 -1.85 -1.41 -2.40
C GLY A 56 -2.87 -1.26 -3.52
N VAL A 57 -3.85 -0.38 -3.32
CA VAL A 57 -4.81 0.02 -4.35
C VAL A 57 -4.42 1.42 -4.85
N PRO A 58 -4.10 1.59 -6.14
CA PRO A 58 -3.75 2.89 -6.68
C PRO A 58 -4.99 3.70 -7.02
N VAL A 59 -5.76 4.08 -6.00
CA VAL A 59 -6.91 4.98 -6.17
C VAL A 59 -6.39 6.38 -6.41
N MET A 60 -7.05 7.09 -7.34
CA MET A 60 -6.93 8.53 -7.47
C MET A 60 -8.17 9.15 -6.85
N ASP A 61 -7.99 10.22 -6.07
CA ASP A 61 -9.09 10.99 -5.51
C ASP A 61 -9.74 11.83 -6.63
N ASP A 62 -10.49 11.14 -7.48
CA ASP A 62 -11.13 11.67 -8.67
C ASP A 62 -12.49 10.96 -8.85
N HIS A 63 -13.55 11.74 -9.02
CA HIS A 63 -14.91 11.26 -9.30
C HIS A 63 -15.03 10.34 -10.53
N LEU A 64 -14.09 10.44 -11.49
CA LEU A 64 -14.06 9.60 -12.68
C LEU A 64 -13.25 8.31 -12.47
N PHE A 65 -12.60 8.15 -11.31
CA PHE A 65 -11.84 6.95 -11.03
C PHE A 65 -12.77 5.77 -10.74
N ASP A 66 -12.79 4.80 -11.65
CA ASP A 66 -13.47 3.54 -11.42
C ASP A 66 -12.75 2.69 -10.36
N ILE A 67 -13.24 2.79 -9.12
CA ILE A 67 -12.77 2.01 -7.98
C ILE A 67 -13.39 0.60 -7.94
N SER A 68 -14.47 0.34 -8.69
CA SER A 68 -15.24 -0.90 -8.57
C SER A 68 -14.41 -2.16 -8.85
N LYS A 69 -13.44 -2.06 -9.75
CA LYS A 69 -12.46 -3.11 -10.07
C LYS A 69 -11.62 -3.59 -8.88
N TYR A 70 -11.54 -2.80 -7.81
CA TYR A 70 -10.79 -3.15 -6.61
C TYR A 70 -11.64 -3.71 -5.47
N PHE A 71 -12.98 -3.65 -5.57
CA PHE A 71 -13.86 -4.11 -4.48
C PHE A 71 -13.66 -5.57 -4.13
N PHE A 72 -13.75 -6.48 -5.10
CA PHE A 72 -13.57 -7.92 -4.84
C PHE A 72 -12.14 -8.27 -4.39
N PRO A 73 -11.06 -7.80 -5.05
CA PRO A 73 -9.70 -8.02 -4.58
C PRO A 73 -9.45 -7.51 -3.15
N ALA A 74 -9.92 -6.29 -2.82
CA ALA A 74 -9.78 -5.70 -1.49
C ALA A 74 -10.58 -6.48 -0.44
N ALA A 75 -11.84 -6.83 -0.73
CA ALA A 75 -12.67 -7.62 0.16
C ALA A 75 -12.04 -9.00 0.43
N LYS A 76 -11.49 -9.65 -0.59
CA LYS A 76 -10.77 -10.93 -0.44
C LYS A 76 -9.52 -10.80 0.43
N PHE A 77 -8.79 -9.70 0.30
CA PHE A 77 -7.63 -9.41 1.16
C PHE A 77 -8.05 -9.27 2.63
N ILE A 78 -9.08 -8.46 2.89
CA ILE A 78 -9.63 -8.26 4.25
C ILE A 78 -10.14 -9.58 4.81
N HIS A 79 -10.93 -10.33 4.04
CA HIS A 79 -11.49 -11.61 4.48
C HIS A 79 -10.41 -12.62 4.86
N LYS A 80 -9.33 -12.73 4.07
CA LYS A 80 -8.19 -13.61 4.39
C LYS A 80 -7.44 -13.17 5.65
N ALA A 81 -7.28 -11.86 5.86
CA ALA A 81 -6.62 -11.34 7.06
C ALA A 81 -7.43 -11.66 8.32
N LEU A 82 -8.77 -11.63 8.24
CA LEU A 82 -9.65 -11.88 9.37
C LEU A 82 -10.00 -13.35 9.59
N SER A 83 -9.83 -14.22 8.58
CA SER A 83 -10.17 -15.65 8.70
C SER A 83 -9.11 -16.48 9.44
N LYS A 84 -7.94 -15.90 9.69
CA LYS A 84 -6.86 -16.50 10.49
C LYS A 84 -6.31 -15.43 11.45
N PRO A 85 -7.06 -15.08 12.51
CA PRO A 85 -6.52 -14.22 13.55
C PRO A 85 -5.32 -14.92 14.20
N GLU A 86 -4.21 -14.19 14.34
CA GLU A 86 -3.04 -14.65 15.13
C GLU A 86 -3.34 -14.64 16.63
#